data_AF-A0A956LNN9-F1
#
_entry.id   AF-A0A956LNN9-F1
#
_cell.length_a   1.000
_cell.length_b   1.000
_cell.length_c   1.000
_cell.angle_alpha   90.00
_cell.angle_beta   90.00
_cell.angle_gamma   90.00
#
_symmetry.space_group_name_H-M   'P 1'
#
loop_
_entity.id
_entity.type
_entity.pdbx_description
1 polymer ?
#
loop_
_entity_poly.entity_id
_entity_poly.type
_entity_poly.pdbx_seq_one_letter_code
_entity_poly.pdbx_strand_id
1 'polypeptide(L)'
;MIEGDGEGDGRADACYPGGVPNPRRLGFLDPAMGGGGGPPEAAIEAVARRLGRPRYFEDEDGYEHELVAAALDPAAERLAWVESRCQERRGWVDVDFTIVAVCDGVERYRGPVQSYNPYFGCDVRYMAWRGDRLVLIYREKHDTYAFRLRCGGAPDDGGARSDAARVWGDDGDFFEIEDDWLIVGEQLVFFPYRLDVARALSLRERGPARELSIAQARAEGLLPADFDALASARAR
;
A
#
# COMPACT_ATOMS: atom_id res chain seq x y z
N MET A 1 4.52 29.81 35.10
CA MET A 1 5.85 29.70 34.47
C MET A 1 6.04 28.23 34.17
N ILE A 2 5.79 27.82 32.93
CA ILE A 2 5.98 26.45 32.45
C ILE A 2 6.93 26.59 31.28
N GLU A 3 8.20 26.34 31.55
CA GLU A 3 9.27 26.01 30.60
C GLU A 3 9.52 24.51 30.84
N GLY A 4 9.79 23.65 29.87
CA GLY A 4 10.00 23.80 28.45
C GLY A 4 10.27 22.40 27.87
N ASP A 5 10.12 22.33 26.55
CA ASP A 5 10.92 21.50 25.64
C ASP A 5 10.70 19.99 25.64
N GLY A 6 9.68 19.58 24.88
CA GLY A 6 9.68 18.27 24.21
C GLY A 6 10.76 18.27 23.15
N GLU A 7 11.89 17.65 23.48
CA GLU A 7 13.03 17.39 22.62
C GLU A 7 12.59 16.52 21.43
N GLY A 8 12.20 17.17 20.33
CA GLY A 8 12.06 16.48 19.04
C GLY A 8 13.46 16.07 18.60
N ASP A 9 13.66 14.78 18.37
CA ASP A 9 14.92 14.18 17.88
C ASP A 9 15.36 14.90 16.60
N GLY A 10 16.21 15.91 16.77
CA GLY A 10 16.72 16.80 15.74
C GLY A 10 17.77 16.14 14.86
N ARG A 11 17.63 14.86 14.56
CA ARG A 11 18.42 14.20 13.52
C ARG A 11 18.04 14.80 12.18
N ALA A 12 18.95 15.62 11.66
CA ALA A 12 19.02 15.93 10.25
C ALA A 12 19.02 14.60 9.48
N ASP A 13 18.23 14.56 8.41
CA ASP A 13 18.13 13.42 7.50
C ASP A 13 19.54 13.15 6.94
N ALA A 14 20.20 12.10 7.42
CA ALA A 14 21.64 11.91 7.24
C ALA A 14 22.03 11.76 5.77
N CYS A 15 21.10 11.32 4.92
CA CYS A 15 21.25 11.22 3.48
C CYS A 15 20.97 12.51 2.70
N TYR A 16 20.58 13.63 3.33
CA TYR A 16 20.29 14.89 2.62
C TYR A 16 20.81 16.13 3.35
N PRO A 17 22.12 16.47 3.21
CA PRO A 17 22.70 17.68 3.80
C PRO A 17 22.11 18.99 3.25
N GLY A 18 21.31 18.93 2.18
CA GLY A 18 20.55 20.06 1.60
C GLY A 18 19.01 19.95 1.67
N GLY A 19 18.46 18.82 2.16
CA GLY A 19 17.03 18.45 2.18
C GLY A 19 16.37 18.25 0.80
N VAL A 20 15.49 17.27 0.51
CA VAL A 20 15.11 15.95 1.07
C VAL A 20 14.66 15.08 -0.16
N PRO A 21 14.49 13.73 -0.07
CA PRO A 21 13.20 13.27 0.46
C PRO A 21 13.12 11.94 1.23
N ASN A 22 12.86 12.11 2.53
CA ASN A 22 11.71 11.54 3.21
C ASN A 22 10.41 12.00 2.50
N PRO A 23 9.65 11.08 1.87
CA PRO A 23 8.39 11.40 1.16
C PRO A 23 7.34 12.08 2.04
N ARG A 24 7.35 11.84 3.35
CA ARG A 24 6.47 12.50 4.34
C ARG A 24 6.88 13.96 4.63
N ARG A 25 8.14 14.34 4.37
CA ARG A 25 8.66 15.70 4.59
C ARG A 25 8.67 16.58 3.34
N LEU A 26 8.43 16.01 2.16
CA LEU A 26 8.31 16.77 0.91
C LEU A 26 6.94 17.45 0.69
N GLY A 27 5.97 17.25 1.58
CA GLY A 27 4.62 17.78 1.39
C GLY A 27 3.83 17.13 0.24
N PHE A 28 4.30 16.02 -0.34
CA PHE A 28 3.57 15.27 -1.38
C PHE A 28 2.53 14.30 -0.81
N LEU A 29 2.50 14.13 0.52
CA LEU A 29 1.40 13.47 1.20
C LEU A 29 0.41 14.52 1.68
N ASP A 30 -0.49 14.92 0.80
CA ASP A 30 -1.78 15.44 1.26
C ASP A 30 -2.66 14.22 1.60
N PRO A 31 -2.93 13.93 2.89
CA PRO A 31 -3.87 12.87 3.26
C PRO A 31 -5.33 13.21 2.89
N ALA A 32 -5.58 14.41 2.34
CA ALA A 32 -6.92 14.85 1.96
C ALA A 32 -7.49 14.18 0.70
N MET A 33 -6.70 13.42 -0.06
CA MET A 33 -7.11 12.92 -1.38
C MET A 33 -7.02 11.39 -1.46
N GLY A 34 -8.11 10.75 -1.02
CA GLY A 34 -8.29 9.29 -0.97
C GLY A 34 -8.74 8.88 0.43
N GLY A 35 -9.97 8.38 0.58
CA GLY A 35 -10.59 8.08 1.88
C GLY A 35 -9.90 7.00 2.74
N GLY A 36 -8.72 6.52 2.36
CA GLY A 36 -7.85 5.72 3.20
C GLY A 36 -6.89 6.62 3.96
N GLY A 37 -7.16 6.88 5.24
CA GLY A 37 -6.09 7.28 6.14
C GLY A 37 -4.95 6.27 5.94
N GLY A 38 -3.74 6.75 5.64
CA GLY A 38 -2.60 5.90 5.31
C GLY A 38 -2.40 4.77 6.33
N PRO A 39 -1.55 3.77 6.02
CA PRO A 39 -1.38 2.60 6.87
C PRO A 39 -1.16 3.03 8.33
N PRO A 40 -1.93 2.48 9.28
CA PRO A 40 -1.93 2.99 10.64
C PRO A 40 -0.53 2.84 11.24
N GLU A 41 0.04 3.91 11.78
CA GLU A 41 1.41 3.89 12.35
C GLU A 41 1.56 2.82 13.45
N ALA A 42 0.48 2.58 14.20
CA ALA A 42 0.42 1.51 15.19
C ALA A 42 0.65 0.11 14.62
N ALA A 43 0.30 -0.14 13.34
CA ALA A 43 0.61 -1.40 12.68
C ALA A 43 2.10 -1.50 12.34
N ILE A 44 2.74 -0.41 11.92
CA ILE A 44 4.18 -0.38 11.59
C ILE A 44 5.00 -0.68 12.85
N GLU A 45 4.88 0.17 13.87
CA GLU A 45 4.61 -0.24 15.26
C GLU A 45 4.80 -1.72 15.63
N ALA A 46 3.67 -2.41 15.56
CA ALA A 46 3.53 -3.78 15.98
C ALA A 46 4.34 -4.76 15.11
N VAL A 47 4.48 -4.49 13.80
CA VAL A 47 5.31 -5.33 12.93
C VAL A 47 6.78 -5.17 13.27
N ALA A 48 7.30 -3.95 13.40
CA ALA A 48 8.70 -3.69 13.77
C ALA A 48 9.07 -4.46 15.06
N ARG A 49 8.21 -4.35 16.08
CA ARG A 49 8.37 -5.08 17.35
C ARG A 49 8.38 -6.60 17.15
N ARG A 50 7.49 -7.14 16.33
CA ARG A 50 7.43 -8.58 16.02
C ARG A 50 8.65 -9.07 15.25
N LEU A 51 9.20 -8.24 14.37
CA LEU A 51 10.41 -8.54 13.62
C LEU A 51 11.69 -8.41 14.48
N GLY A 52 11.60 -7.84 15.68
CA GLY A 52 12.75 -7.62 16.56
C GLY A 52 13.73 -6.58 16.02
N ARG A 53 13.26 -5.63 15.20
CA ARG A 53 14.07 -4.57 14.58
C ARG A 53 13.34 -3.23 14.60
N PRO A 54 14.05 -2.09 14.56
CA PRO A 54 13.40 -0.78 14.47
C PRO A 54 12.67 -0.62 13.12
N ARG A 55 11.74 0.35 13.08
CA ARG A 55 11.06 0.77 11.85
C ARG A 55 12.03 1.21 10.75
N TYR A 56 13.11 1.88 11.15
CA TYR A 56 14.16 2.39 10.27
C TYR A 56 15.53 1.91 10.79
N PHE A 57 16.39 1.47 9.88
CA PHE A 57 17.79 1.15 10.15
C PHE A 57 18.63 1.26 8.87
N GLU A 58 19.93 1.38 9.04
CA GLU A 58 20.92 1.27 7.97
C GLU A 58 21.59 -0.11 8.05
N ASP A 59 21.75 -0.79 6.92
CA ASP A 59 22.45 -2.07 6.83
C ASP A 59 23.98 -1.91 6.67
N GLU A 60 24.71 -3.02 6.62
CA GLU A 60 26.18 -3.01 6.50
C GLU A 60 26.68 -2.49 5.14
N ASP A 61 25.82 -2.49 4.12
CA ASP A 61 26.10 -2.00 2.77
C ASP A 61 25.75 -0.51 2.61
N GLY A 62 25.24 0.12 3.68
CA GLY A 62 24.84 1.52 3.74
C GLY A 62 23.49 1.79 3.08
N TYR A 63 22.63 0.79 2.95
CA TYR A 63 21.24 0.99 2.55
C TYR A 63 20.38 1.34 3.76
N GLU A 64 19.56 2.36 3.59
CA GLU A 64 18.50 2.69 4.54
C GLU A 64 17.28 1.80 4.26
N HIS A 65 16.75 1.18 5.30
CA HIS A 65 15.52 0.40 5.23
C HIS A 65 14.45 1.08 6.08
N GLU A 66 13.24 1.23 5.54
CA GLU A 66 12.08 1.74 6.27
C GLU A 66 10.86 0.84 6.07
N LEU A 67 10.19 0.48 7.16
CA LEU A 67 8.82 -0.05 7.09
C LEU A 67 7.84 1.10 6.78
N VAL A 68 7.37 1.17 5.54
CA VAL A 68 6.47 2.25 5.06
C VAL A 68 4.99 1.91 5.24
N ALA A 69 4.65 0.62 5.33
CA ALA A 69 3.31 0.14 5.61
C ALA A 69 3.33 -1.23 6.30
N ALA A 70 2.28 -1.54 7.04
CA ALA A 70 2.13 -2.81 7.73
C ALA A 70 0.66 -3.17 7.91
N ALA A 71 0.40 -4.48 7.93
CA ALA A 71 -0.88 -5.08 8.27
C ALA A 71 -0.67 -6.28 9.19
N LEU A 72 -1.48 -6.38 10.25
CA LEU A 72 -1.45 -7.53 11.16
C LEU A 72 -2.86 -8.07 11.36
N ASP A 73 -2.95 -9.40 11.40
CA ASP A 73 -4.11 -10.13 11.89
C ASP A 73 -3.62 -11.07 12.99
N PRO A 74 -3.62 -10.63 14.26
CA PRO A 74 -3.14 -11.43 15.37
C PRO A 74 -3.98 -12.69 15.59
N ALA A 75 -5.27 -12.67 15.25
CA ALA A 75 -6.17 -13.80 15.48
C ALA A 75 -5.86 -14.97 14.53
N ALA A 76 -5.40 -14.67 13.32
CA ALA A 76 -4.99 -15.66 12.33
C ALA A 76 -3.46 -15.81 12.22
N GLU A 77 -2.69 -15.22 13.13
CA GLU A 77 -1.21 -15.23 13.10
C GLU A 77 -0.59 -14.76 11.77
N ARG A 78 -1.17 -13.71 11.18
CA ARG A 78 -0.70 -13.12 9.92
C ARG A 78 -0.10 -11.75 10.14
N LEU A 79 0.95 -11.47 9.40
CA LEU A 79 1.56 -10.15 9.33
C LEU A 79 2.11 -9.92 7.93
N ALA A 80 2.03 -8.68 7.48
CA ALA A 80 2.61 -8.27 6.21
C ALA A 80 3.12 -6.84 6.34
N TRP A 81 4.12 -6.51 5.54
CA TRP A 81 4.68 -5.16 5.50
C TRP A 81 5.19 -4.82 4.10
N VAL A 82 5.29 -3.51 3.86
CA VAL A 82 6.03 -2.95 2.75
C VAL A 82 7.29 -2.31 3.32
N GLU A 83 8.43 -2.73 2.81
CA GLU A 83 9.74 -2.15 3.12
C GLU A 83 10.22 -1.33 1.93
N SER A 84 10.62 -0.09 2.20
CA SER A 84 11.46 0.71 1.29
C SER A 84 12.91 0.42 1.63
N ARG A 85 13.74 0.21 0.62
CA ARG A 85 15.19 0.13 0.72
C ARG A 85 15.77 1.20 -0.19
N CYS A 86 16.59 2.11 0.33
CA CYS A 86 17.20 3.14 -0.50
C CYS A 86 18.66 3.42 -0.17
N GLN A 87 19.39 3.96 -1.14
CA GLN A 87 20.76 4.42 -0.95
C GLN A 87 21.18 5.45 -2.00
N GLU A 88 21.81 6.54 -1.55
CA GLU A 88 22.42 7.48 -2.48
C GLU A 88 23.71 6.92 -3.10
N ARG A 89 23.81 6.98 -4.43
CA ARG A 89 24.94 6.52 -5.22
C ARG A 89 25.32 7.60 -6.23
N ARG A 90 26.42 8.33 -5.99
CA ARG A 90 27.08 9.22 -6.98
C ARG A 90 26.10 10.06 -7.85
N GLY A 91 25.11 10.70 -7.22
CA GLY A 91 24.14 11.56 -7.90
C GLY A 91 22.85 10.90 -8.38
N TRP A 92 22.60 9.63 -8.04
CA TRP A 92 21.29 8.98 -8.14
C TRP A 92 20.95 8.25 -6.83
N VAL A 93 19.69 7.86 -6.65
CA VAL A 93 19.20 7.17 -5.44
C VAL A 93 18.72 5.78 -5.82
N ASP A 94 19.40 4.73 -5.38
CA ASP A 94 18.85 3.38 -5.49
C ASP A 94 17.63 3.27 -4.59
N VAL A 95 16.49 2.81 -5.09
CA VAL A 95 15.26 2.70 -4.30
C VAL A 95 14.41 1.53 -4.77
N ASP A 96 14.05 0.67 -3.82
CA ASP A 96 13.23 -0.51 -4.03
C ASP A 96 12.12 -0.58 -2.97
N PHE A 97 10.93 -1.06 -3.37
CA PHE A 97 9.86 -1.38 -2.43
C PHE A 97 9.58 -2.89 -2.49
N THR A 98 9.61 -3.55 -1.33
CA THR A 98 9.35 -4.99 -1.20
C THR A 98 8.16 -5.24 -0.31
N ILE A 99 7.19 -6.03 -0.79
CA ILE A 99 6.09 -6.56 0.02
C ILE A 99 6.55 -7.90 0.59
N VAL A 100 6.35 -8.07 1.90
CA VAL A 100 6.54 -9.36 2.56
C VAL A 100 5.26 -9.74 3.29
N ALA A 101 4.83 -10.99 3.15
CA ALA A 101 3.70 -11.54 3.88
C ALA A 101 4.07 -12.86 4.55
N VAL A 102 3.80 -12.92 5.85
CA VAL A 102 4.04 -14.06 6.72
C VAL A 102 2.70 -14.56 7.26
N CYS A 103 2.47 -15.86 7.11
CA CYS A 103 1.25 -16.55 7.54
C CYS A 103 1.62 -17.77 8.36
N ASP A 104 1.04 -17.89 9.55
CA ASP A 104 1.30 -19.00 10.49
C ASP A 104 2.82 -19.13 10.78
N GLY A 105 3.49 -17.98 10.91
CA GLY A 105 4.95 -17.89 11.14
C GLY A 105 5.84 -18.21 9.92
N VAL A 106 5.27 -18.52 8.75
CA VAL A 106 6.02 -18.84 7.53
C VAL A 106 5.92 -17.70 6.52
N GLU A 107 7.05 -17.25 5.97
CA GLU A 107 7.05 -16.32 4.82
C GLU A 107 6.39 -17.01 3.61
N ARG A 108 5.22 -16.51 3.22
CA ARG A 108 4.45 -17.03 2.08
C ARG A 108 4.71 -16.24 0.81
N TYR A 109 5.08 -14.97 0.96
CA TYR A 109 5.32 -14.09 -0.16
C TYR A 109 6.41 -13.08 0.18
N ARG A 110 7.31 -12.88 -0.78
CA ARG A 110 8.26 -11.79 -0.85
C ARG A 110 8.40 -11.41 -2.32
N GLY A 111 8.12 -10.16 -2.64
CA GLY A 111 8.19 -9.68 -4.01
C GLY A 111 8.23 -8.16 -4.08
N PRO A 112 8.68 -7.61 -5.21
CA PRO A 112 8.69 -6.17 -5.41
C PRO A 112 7.26 -5.62 -5.44
N VAL A 113 7.07 -4.38 -4.97
CA VAL A 113 5.89 -3.59 -5.33
C VAL A 113 6.06 -3.20 -6.80
N GLN A 114 5.02 -3.38 -7.62
CA GLN A 114 5.08 -2.94 -9.01
C GLN A 114 5.28 -1.43 -9.06
N SER A 115 6.37 -1.01 -9.70
CA SER A 115 6.61 0.39 -9.96
C SER A 115 7.23 0.62 -11.33
N TYR A 116 6.74 1.62 -12.06
CA TYR A 116 7.37 2.10 -13.29
C TYR A 116 8.63 2.92 -12.97
N ASN A 117 8.62 3.66 -11.87
CA ASN A 117 9.65 4.57 -11.43
C ASN A 117 9.56 4.80 -9.88
N PRO A 118 10.28 3.99 -9.08
CA PRO A 118 10.19 4.04 -7.61
C PRO A 118 10.74 5.34 -6.98
N TYR A 119 11.31 6.24 -7.80
CA TYR A 119 11.94 7.48 -7.36
C TYR A 119 10.94 8.61 -7.13
N PHE A 120 9.74 8.54 -7.71
CA PHE A 120 8.80 9.65 -7.73
C PHE A 120 7.43 9.26 -7.18
N GLY A 121 7.10 9.78 -6.00
CA GLY A 121 5.72 9.81 -5.49
C GLY A 121 5.13 8.43 -5.25
N CYS A 122 5.91 7.54 -4.62
CA CYS A 122 5.48 6.21 -4.24
C CYS A 122 4.93 6.24 -2.81
N ASP A 123 3.66 5.89 -2.63
CA ASP A 123 3.05 5.84 -1.32
C ASP A 123 2.05 4.70 -1.16
N VAL A 124 2.07 4.05 0.00
CA VAL A 124 1.07 3.06 0.35
C VAL A 124 -0.13 3.79 0.93
N ARG A 125 -1.24 3.75 0.20
CA ARG A 125 -2.51 4.39 0.56
C ARG A 125 -3.35 3.55 1.52
N TYR A 126 -3.22 2.23 1.46
CA TYR A 126 -3.96 1.32 2.31
C TYR A 126 -3.26 -0.03 2.39
N MET A 127 -3.24 -0.65 3.57
CA MET A 127 -2.76 -2.02 3.73
C MET A 127 -3.50 -2.69 4.88
N ALA A 128 -4.20 -3.79 4.62
CA ALA A 128 -4.86 -4.57 5.66
C ALA A 128 -5.12 -6.01 5.24
N TRP A 129 -5.30 -6.87 6.24
CA TRP A 129 -5.91 -8.19 6.05
C TRP A 129 -7.43 -8.08 5.94
N ARG A 130 -8.02 -8.73 4.95
CA ARG A 130 -9.46 -8.88 4.71
C ARG A 130 -9.75 -10.37 4.57
N GLY A 131 -10.26 -10.99 5.64
CA GLY A 131 -10.37 -12.45 5.71
C GLY A 131 -9.00 -13.11 5.57
N ASP A 132 -8.83 -14.00 4.59
CA ASP A 132 -7.57 -14.69 4.28
C ASP A 132 -6.71 -13.95 3.23
N ARG A 133 -7.01 -12.68 2.94
CA ARG A 133 -6.32 -11.93 1.89
C ARG A 133 -5.67 -10.66 2.41
N LEU A 134 -4.43 -10.42 2.01
CA LEU A 134 -3.78 -9.14 2.14
C LEU A 134 -4.27 -8.25 1.00
N VAL A 135 -4.71 -7.04 1.32
CA VAL A 135 -5.07 -6.01 0.35
C VAL A 135 -4.16 -4.81 0.56
N LEU A 136 -3.53 -4.35 -0.51
CA LEU A 136 -2.64 -3.19 -0.55
C LEU A 136 -3.16 -2.25 -1.64
N ILE A 137 -3.32 -0.96 -1.34
CA ILE A 137 -3.47 0.08 -2.35
C ILE A 137 -2.20 0.91 -2.33
N TYR A 138 -1.53 0.96 -3.47
CA TYR A 138 -0.25 1.61 -3.69
C TYR A 138 -0.40 2.65 -4.79
N ARG A 139 0.12 3.84 -4.57
CA ARG A 139 0.13 4.91 -5.56
C ARG A 139 1.55 5.17 -6.01
N GLU A 140 1.72 5.34 -7.30
CA GLU A 140 2.95 5.82 -7.90
C GLU A 140 2.63 6.98 -8.85
N LYS A 141 3.09 8.18 -8.48
CA LYS A 141 3.03 9.39 -9.31
C LYS A 141 1.62 9.76 -9.80
N HIS A 142 1.15 9.14 -10.88
CA HIS A 142 -0.15 9.36 -11.50
C HIS A 142 -1.07 8.15 -11.47
N ASP A 143 -0.53 6.98 -11.13
CA ASP A 143 -1.24 5.71 -11.21
C ASP A 143 -1.46 5.15 -9.81
N THR A 144 -2.65 4.59 -9.58
CA THR A 144 -2.95 3.86 -8.35
C THR A 144 -3.18 2.40 -8.68
N TYR A 145 -2.63 1.52 -7.85
CA TYR A 145 -2.69 0.09 -8.01
C TYR A 145 -3.29 -0.57 -6.77
N ALA A 146 -4.18 -1.53 -6.98
CA ALA A 146 -4.63 -2.46 -5.96
C ALA A 146 -3.89 -3.79 -6.10
N PHE A 147 -3.30 -4.26 -5.03
CA PHE A 147 -2.72 -5.59 -4.91
C PHE A 147 -3.52 -6.43 -3.94
N ARG A 148 -3.78 -7.68 -4.32
CA ARG A 148 -4.33 -8.70 -3.42
C ARG A 148 -3.46 -9.94 -3.41
N LEU A 149 -3.26 -10.50 -2.22
CA LEU A 149 -2.53 -11.74 -2.01
C LEU A 149 -3.32 -12.66 -1.09
N ARG A 150 -3.50 -13.93 -1.47
CA ARG A 150 -4.13 -14.91 -0.58
C ARG A 150 -3.10 -15.54 0.35
N CYS A 151 -3.41 -15.54 1.65
CA CYS A 151 -2.65 -16.25 2.66
C CYS A 151 -3.16 -17.70 2.76
N GLY A 152 -2.31 -18.68 2.45
CA GLY A 152 -2.61 -20.10 2.65
C GLY A 152 -3.06 -20.90 1.42
N GLY A 153 -2.78 -20.43 0.18
CA GLY A 153 -2.80 -21.32 -0.99
C GLY A 153 -1.61 -22.27 -0.95
N ALA A 154 -1.81 -23.55 -1.29
CA ALA A 154 -0.68 -24.35 -1.76
C ALA A 154 -0.17 -23.67 -3.05
N PRO A 155 1.15 -23.51 -3.24
CA PRO A 155 1.65 -23.08 -4.54
C PRO A 155 1.13 -24.08 -5.58
N ASP A 156 0.33 -23.61 -6.54
CA ASP A 156 -0.20 -24.48 -7.60
C ASP A 156 0.95 -25.30 -8.19
N ASP A 157 0.72 -26.61 -8.23
CA ASP A 157 1.71 -27.68 -8.37
C ASP A 157 2.60 -27.52 -9.62
N GLY A 158 3.72 -26.81 -9.50
CA GLY A 158 4.94 -27.07 -10.28
C GLY A 158 4.91 -26.79 -11.80
N GLY A 159 4.02 -25.92 -12.30
CA GLY A 159 4.11 -25.42 -13.67
C GLY A 159 5.41 -24.63 -13.88
N ALA A 160 6.27 -25.04 -14.82
CA ALA A 160 7.52 -24.36 -15.14
C ALA A 160 7.30 -22.86 -15.39
N ARG A 161 7.82 -22.03 -14.48
CA ARG A 161 7.61 -20.59 -14.42
C ARG A 161 8.48 -19.89 -15.46
N SER A 162 7.87 -19.08 -16.33
CA SER A 162 8.62 -18.22 -17.26
C SER A 162 9.26 -17.04 -16.51
N ASP A 163 10.40 -16.54 -16.99
CA ASP A 163 11.12 -15.45 -16.33
C ASP A 163 10.33 -14.12 -16.28
N ALA A 164 9.31 -13.96 -17.12
CA ALA A 164 8.38 -12.83 -17.07
C ALA A 164 7.18 -13.06 -16.11
N ALA A 165 6.79 -14.32 -15.87
CA ALA A 165 5.82 -14.71 -14.84
C ALA A 165 6.45 -14.88 -13.45
N ARG A 166 7.77 -14.70 -13.35
CA ARG A 166 8.55 -14.83 -12.11
C ARG A 166 8.44 -13.65 -11.16
N VAL A 167 7.96 -12.51 -11.64
CA VAL A 167 7.79 -11.30 -10.81
C VAL A 167 6.42 -11.30 -10.11
N TRP A 168 5.41 -11.93 -10.71
CA TRP A 168 4.04 -11.95 -10.22
C TRP A 168 3.54 -13.40 -10.19
N GLY A 169 3.74 -14.08 -9.07
CA GLY A 169 3.19 -15.43 -8.89
C GLY A 169 1.67 -15.42 -9.05
N ASP A 170 1.09 -16.57 -9.38
CA ASP A 170 -0.37 -16.75 -9.52
C ASP A 170 -1.18 -16.36 -8.27
N ASP A 171 -0.50 -16.16 -7.13
CA ASP A 171 -1.06 -15.81 -5.83
C ASP A 171 -1.37 -14.32 -5.65
N GLY A 172 -0.72 -13.44 -6.45
CA GLY A 172 -0.77 -11.99 -6.32
C GLY A 172 -1.31 -11.31 -7.57
N ASP A 173 -2.44 -10.60 -7.46
CA ASP A 173 -2.97 -9.83 -8.59
C ASP A 173 -2.80 -8.32 -8.32
N PHE A 174 -2.09 -7.62 -9.21
CA PHE A 174 -2.08 -6.15 -9.30
C PHE A 174 -3.13 -5.67 -10.31
N PHE A 175 -3.88 -4.64 -9.94
CA PHE A 175 -4.88 -3.97 -10.78
C PHE A 175 -4.60 -2.49 -10.77
N GLU A 176 -4.46 -1.89 -11.93
CA GLU A 176 -4.58 -0.44 -12.04
C GLU A 176 -6.02 -0.04 -11.68
N ILE A 177 -6.14 0.90 -10.77
CA ILE A 177 -7.39 1.49 -10.31
C ILE A 177 -7.27 3.01 -10.36
N GLU A 178 -8.39 3.67 -10.18
CA GLU A 178 -8.45 5.13 -10.14
C GLU A 178 -8.11 5.62 -8.71
N ASP A 179 -7.57 6.85 -8.62
CA ASP A 179 -7.22 7.49 -7.35
C ASP A 179 -8.41 7.60 -6.38
N ASP A 180 -9.62 7.66 -6.95
CA ASP A 180 -10.88 7.70 -6.21
C ASP A 180 -11.42 6.30 -5.99
N TRP A 181 -11.22 5.80 -4.77
CA TRP A 181 -11.67 4.46 -4.38
C TRP A 181 -12.20 4.41 -2.94
N LEU A 182 -12.94 3.35 -2.65
CA LEU A 182 -13.45 3.01 -1.33
C LEU A 182 -13.58 1.48 -1.21
N ILE A 183 -13.49 0.98 0.02
CA ILE A 183 -13.69 -0.44 0.31
C ILE A 183 -15.01 -0.61 1.07
N VAL A 184 -15.95 -1.36 0.50
CA VAL A 184 -17.25 -1.68 1.10
C VAL A 184 -17.39 -3.19 1.22
N GLY A 185 -17.35 -3.68 2.46
CA GLY A 185 -17.29 -5.12 2.73
C GLY A 185 -16.10 -5.77 2.03
N GLU A 186 -16.40 -6.71 1.14
CA GLU A 186 -15.43 -7.47 0.35
C GLU A 186 -15.25 -6.92 -1.08
N GLN A 187 -15.66 -5.68 -1.34
CA GLN A 187 -15.54 -5.03 -2.64
C GLN A 187 -14.64 -3.80 -2.54
N LEU A 188 -13.72 -3.67 -3.49
CA LEU A 188 -13.02 -2.43 -3.79
C LEU A 188 -13.77 -1.72 -4.91
N VAL A 189 -14.32 -0.56 -4.60
CA VAL A 189 -15.09 0.26 -5.55
C VAL A 189 -14.24 1.46 -5.92
N PHE A 190 -14.10 1.74 -7.21
CA PHE A 190 -13.32 2.86 -7.71
C PHE A 190 -14.04 3.54 -8.87
N PHE A 191 -13.72 4.82 -9.08
CA PHE A 191 -14.47 5.69 -9.96
C PHE A 191 -13.55 6.28 -11.03
N PRO A 192 -13.81 6.01 -12.32
CA PRO A 192 -13.09 6.71 -13.37
C PRO A 192 -13.38 8.21 -13.30
N TYR A 193 -12.54 8.98 -13.99
CA TYR A 193 -12.65 10.44 -14.09
C TYR A 193 -14.09 10.92 -14.39
N ARG A 194 -14.86 10.15 -15.16
CA ARG A 194 -16.30 10.37 -15.32
C ARG A 194 -17.04 9.59 -14.23
N LEU A 195 -17.60 10.32 -13.25
CA LEU A 195 -18.35 9.78 -12.12
C LEU A 195 -19.75 9.25 -12.49
N ASP A 196 -19.98 8.85 -13.75
CA ASP A 196 -21.24 8.27 -14.22
C ASP A 196 -21.27 6.74 -14.10
N VAL A 197 -20.10 6.12 -13.88
CA VAL A 197 -19.95 4.69 -13.61
C VAL A 197 -19.10 4.45 -12.36
N ALA A 198 -19.32 3.30 -11.74
CA ALA A 198 -18.46 2.76 -10.70
C ALA A 198 -17.90 1.41 -11.17
N ARG A 199 -16.65 1.12 -10.83
CA ARG A 199 -16.05 -0.19 -11.04
C ARG A 199 -15.91 -0.89 -9.69
N ALA A 200 -16.35 -2.13 -9.62
CA ALA A 200 -16.32 -2.94 -8.41
C ALA A 200 -15.45 -4.19 -8.63
N LEU A 201 -14.34 -4.27 -7.90
CA LEU A 201 -13.46 -5.42 -7.86
C LEU A 201 -13.74 -6.24 -6.59
N SER A 202 -14.00 -7.54 -6.75
CA SER A 202 -14.11 -8.45 -5.61
C SER A 202 -12.74 -8.61 -4.94
N LEU A 203 -12.65 -8.34 -3.64
CA LEU A 203 -11.44 -8.60 -2.88
C LEU A 203 -11.27 -10.10 -2.61
N ARG A 204 -12.38 -10.86 -2.59
CA ARG A 204 -12.39 -12.29 -2.28
C ARG A 204 -12.20 -13.20 -3.50
N GLU A 205 -12.83 -12.86 -4.61
CA GLU A 205 -12.89 -13.72 -5.80
C GLU A 205 -12.00 -13.19 -6.91
N ARG A 206 -11.32 -14.11 -7.60
CA ARG A 206 -10.51 -13.73 -8.76
C ARG A 206 -11.43 -13.43 -9.94
N GLY A 207 -11.25 -12.25 -10.54
CA GLY A 207 -12.05 -11.82 -11.68
C GLY A 207 -11.79 -10.36 -12.04
N PRO A 208 -12.24 -9.92 -13.22
CA PRO A 208 -12.18 -8.53 -13.63
C PRO A 208 -13.10 -7.67 -12.78
N ALA A 209 -12.83 -6.36 -12.71
CA ALA A 209 -13.75 -5.41 -12.12
C ALA A 209 -15.07 -5.36 -12.91
N ARG A 210 -16.19 -5.34 -12.21
CA ARG A 210 -17.53 -5.15 -12.80
C ARG A 210 -17.77 -3.67 -12.99
N GLU A 211 -18.21 -3.28 -14.17
CA GLU A 211 -18.70 -1.91 -14.40
C GLU A 211 -20.19 -1.84 -14.02
N LEU A 212 -20.54 -0.84 -13.22
CA LEU A 212 -21.88 -0.59 -12.69
C LEU A 212 -22.26 0.86 -12.95
N SER A 213 -23.51 1.12 -13.34
CA SER A 213 -24.04 2.48 -13.21
C SER A 213 -24.09 2.90 -11.75
N ILE A 214 -24.01 4.21 -11.46
CA ILE A 214 -24.14 4.73 -10.08
C ILE A 214 -25.44 4.25 -9.40
N ALA A 215 -26.54 4.16 -10.16
CA ALA A 215 -27.80 3.65 -9.65
C ALA A 215 -27.73 2.17 -9.24
N GLN A 216 -27.05 1.33 -10.03
CA GLN A 216 -26.82 -0.09 -9.69
C GLN A 216 -25.90 -0.23 -8.49
N ALA A 217 -24.77 0.47 -8.47
CA ALA A 217 -23.85 0.45 -7.33
C ALA A 217 -24.53 0.89 -6.03
N ARG A 218 -25.42 1.91 -6.09
CA ARG A 218 -26.25 2.33 -4.96
C ARG A 218 -27.24 1.24 -4.53
N ALA A 219 -27.94 0.62 -5.49
CA ALA A 219 -28.89 -0.46 -5.20
C ALA A 219 -28.20 -1.68 -4.57
N GLU A 220 -26.93 -1.94 -4.93
CA GLU A 220 -26.08 -2.97 -4.31
C GLU A 220 -25.48 -2.55 -2.96
N GLY A 221 -25.72 -1.31 -2.49
CA GLY A 221 -25.17 -0.80 -1.24
C GLY A 221 -23.66 -0.54 -1.28
N LEU A 222 -23.09 -0.38 -2.47
CA LEU A 222 -21.66 -0.18 -2.69
C LEU A 222 -21.22 1.29 -2.61
N LEU A 223 -22.17 2.22 -2.49
CA LEU A 223 -21.91 3.65 -2.38
C LEU A 223 -22.39 4.16 -1.02
N PRO A 224 -21.66 5.08 -0.38
CA PRO A 224 -22.12 5.70 0.85
C PRO A 224 -23.33 6.60 0.57
N ALA A 225 -24.15 6.85 1.59
CA ALA A 225 -25.39 7.62 1.45
C ALA A 225 -25.16 9.07 0.98
N ASP A 226 -23.99 9.63 1.26
CA ASP A 226 -23.56 10.99 0.91
C ASP A 226 -22.72 11.06 -0.38
N PHE A 227 -22.69 9.98 -1.18
CA PHE A 227 -21.91 9.91 -2.42
C PHE A 227 -22.18 11.08 -3.38
N ASP A 228 -23.44 11.51 -3.51
CA ASP A 228 -23.81 12.62 -4.41
C ASP A 228 -23.17 13.96 -3.99
N ALA A 229 -22.98 14.16 -2.68
CA ALA A 229 -22.30 15.35 -2.16
C ALA A 229 -20.79 15.30 -2.45
N LEU A 230 -20.18 14.12 -2.31
CA LEU A 230 -18.77 13.88 -2.65
C LEU A 230 -18.52 14.08 -4.15
N ALA A 231 -19.37 13.52 -5.00
CA ALA A 231 -19.28 13.69 -6.45
C ALA A 231 -19.42 15.17 -6.86
N SER A 232 -20.36 15.89 -6.24
CA SER A 232 -20.57 17.32 -6.50
C SER A 232 -19.44 18.22 -5.98
N ALA A 233 -18.69 17.78 -4.96
CA ALA A 233 -17.51 18.49 -4.50
C ALA A 233 -16.34 18.37 -5.49
N ARG A 234 -16.21 17.21 -6.15
CA ARG A 234 -15.14 16.94 -7.13
C ARG A 234 -15.35 17.57 -8.50
N ALA A 235 -16.61 17.83 -8.87
CA ALA A 235 -16.92 18.47 -10.15
C ALA A 235 -16.69 20.00 -10.16
N ARG A 236 -16.30 20.59 -9.02
CA ARG A 236 -16.04 22.02 -8.84
C ARG A 236 -14.54 22.31 -8.85
#